data_AF-A0A970CBG7-F1
#
_entry.id   AF-A0A970CBG7-F1
#
_cell.length_a   1.000
_cell.length_b   1.000
_cell.length_c   1.000
_cell.angle_alpha   90.00
_cell.angle_beta   90.00
_cell.angle_gamma   90.00
#
_symmetry.space_group_name_H-M   'P 1'
#
loop_
_entity.id
_entity.type
_entity.pdbx_description
1 polymer ?
#
loop_
_entity_poly.entity_id
_entity_poly.type
_entity_poly.pdbx_seq_one_letter_code
_entity_poly.pdbx_strand_id
1 'polypeptide(L)'
;MNKKDKRFLVFLIAAAWLTLLFAGLYDAARAEGTTTMYVHVSSDTYLNGRHNPQKDSTVEMRLYSGDAVDVITVENGWAEIEGGEAGTAWCCIDYLASYQPGEAAPEYTVVSNGRVRVRTAPDGETVRYVSNGDTVEVRFVIGGWAYIGNGYIMTDYLEVKQE
;
A
#
# COMPACT_ATOMS: atom_id res chain seq x y z
N MET A 1 -42.83 -34.79 -25.75
CA MET A 1 -41.67 -33.88 -25.77
C MET A 1 -40.80 -34.22 -26.99
N ASN A 2 -40.64 -33.32 -27.95
CA ASN A 2 -40.08 -33.60 -29.28
C ASN A 2 -38.53 -33.50 -29.27
N LYS A 3 -37.85 -34.32 -30.06
CA LYS A 3 -36.37 -34.41 -30.14
C LYS A 3 -35.70 -33.13 -30.67
N LYS A 4 -36.47 -32.13 -31.08
CA LYS A 4 -35.99 -30.85 -31.66
C LYS A 4 -35.68 -29.76 -30.61
N ASP A 5 -36.04 -29.96 -29.34
CA ASP A 5 -35.90 -28.90 -28.31
C ASP A 5 -34.60 -28.99 -27.49
N LYS A 6 -33.67 -29.88 -27.84
CA LYS A 6 -32.40 -30.07 -27.11
C LYS A 6 -31.25 -29.16 -27.58
N ARG A 7 -31.47 -28.29 -28.56
CA ARG A 7 -30.42 -27.42 -29.11
C ARG A 7 -30.43 -25.98 -28.55
N PHE A 8 -31.42 -25.64 -27.72
CA PHE A 8 -31.52 -24.29 -27.12
C PHE A 8 -31.07 -24.21 -25.65
N LEU A 9 -30.59 -25.31 -25.07
CA LEU A 9 -30.24 -25.40 -23.65
C LEU A 9 -28.74 -25.64 -23.39
N VAL A 10 -27.85 -25.00 -24.16
CA VAL A 10 -26.39 -25.06 -23.91
C VAL A 10 -25.76 -23.66 -23.77
N PHE A 11 -26.50 -22.57 -24.04
CA PHE A 11 -25.95 -21.21 -23.98
C PHE A 11 -26.24 -20.41 -22.69
N LEU A 12 -26.66 -21.07 -21.60
CA LEU A 12 -26.81 -20.42 -20.27
C LEU A 12 -25.90 -20.99 -19.18
N ILE A 13 -24.85 -21.74 -19.56
CA ILE A 13 -23.83 -22.19 -18.59
C ILE A 13 -22.44 -21.61 -18.92
N ALA A 14 -22.17 -21.17 -20.14
CA ALA A 14 -20.85 -20.63 -20.49
C ALA A 14 -20.55 -19.22 -19.92
N ALA A 15 -21.53 -18.48 -19.41
CA ALA A 15 -21.32 -17.14 -18.85
C ALA A 15 -21.08 -17.10 -17.33
N ALA A 16 -21.39 -18.18 -16.60
CA ALA A 16 -21.17 -18.26 -15.14
C ALA A 16 -19.89 -19.02 -14.75
N TRP A 17 -19.23 -19.68 -15.72
CA TRP A 17 -17.98 -20.42 -15.49
C TRP A 17 -16.73 -19.62 -15.90
N LEU A 18 -16.89 -18.47 -16.57
CA LEU A 18 -15.76 -17.59 -16.92
C LEU A 18 -15.50 -16.50 -15.87
N THR A 19 -16.48 -16.16 -15.02
CA THR A 19 -16.28 -15.20 -13.92
C THR A 19 -15.51 -15.79 -12.74
N LEU A 20 -15.67 -17.08 -12.44
CA LEU A 20 -14.90 -17.78 -11.40
C LEU A 20 -13.42 -17.97 -11.77
N LEU A 21 -13.09 -17.99 -13.07
CA LEU A 21 -11.72 -18.05 -13.56
C LEU A 21 -11.03 -16.67 -13.56
N PHE A 22 -11.79 -15.58 -13.35
CA PHE A 22 -11.23 -14.23 -13.19
C PHE A 22 -11.03 -13.84 -11.72
N ALA A 23 -11.93 -14.26 -10.81
CA ALA A 23 -11.76 -14.01 -9.37
C ALA A 23 -10.53 -14.75 -8.81
N GLY A 24 -10.37 -16.05 -9.12
CA GLY A 24 -9.21 -16.82 -8.66
C GLY A 24 -7.88 -16.41 -9.28
N LEU A 25 -7.91 -15.75 -10.45
CA LEU A 25 -6.71 -15.16 -11.06
C LEU A 25 -6.41 -13.77 -10.49
N TYR A 26 -7.43 -13.03 -10.04
CA TYR A 26 -7.28 -11.74 -9.36
C TYR A 26 -6.62 -11.90 -7.98
N ASP A 27 -7.07 -12.88 -7.20
CA ASP A 27 -6.49 -13.17 -5.87
C ASP A 27 -5.03 -13.67 -5.99
N ALA A 28 -4.75 -14.53 -6.98
CA ALA A 28 -3.40 -15.04 -7.22
C ALA A 28 -2.42 -13.98 -7.75
N ALA A 29 -2.90 -12.96 -8.46
CA ALA A 29 -2.08 -11.82 -8.91
C ALA A 29 -1.81 -10.80 -7.79
N ARG A 30 -2.68 -10.69 -6.78
CA ARG A 30 -2.44 -9.91 -5.55
C ARG A 30 -1.56 -10.63 -4.53
N ALA A 31 -1.29 -11.92 -4.73
CA ALA A 31 -0.42 -12.73 -3.87
C ALA A 31 1.08 -12.45 -4.05
N GLU A 32 1.48 -11.44 -4.83
CA GLU A 32 2.84 -10.90 -4.82
C GLU A 32 3.01 -9.98 -3.60
N GLY A 33 3.28 -10.62 -2.45
CA GLY A 33 3.89 -10.04 -1.24
C GLY A 33 3.16 -8.85 -0.61
N THR A 34 2.18 -9.12 0.26
CA THR A 34 1.73 -8.11 1.21
C THR A 34 2.89 -7.69 2.13
N THR A 35 2.91 -6.42 2.53
CA THR A 35 3.87 -5.90 3.52
C THR A 35 3.11 -5.49 4.76
N THR A 36 3.38 -6.15 5.89
CA THR A 36 2.82 -5.74 7.18
C THR A 36 3.40 -4.39 7.62
N MET A 37 2.52 -3.46 7.94
CA MET A 37 2.83 -2.15 8.50
C MET A 37 1.97 -1.89 9.73
N TYR A 38 2.31 -0.85 10.48
CA TYR A 38 1.62 -0.44 11.69
C TYR A 38 1.05 0.95 11.53
N VAL A 39 -0.09 1.20 12.16
CA VAL A 39 -0.74 2.50 12.16
C VAL A 39 -0.09 3.44 13.17
N HIS A 40 0.33 4.62 12.71
CA HIS A 40 0.96 5.69 13.48
C HIS A 40 0.03 6.90 13.57
N VAL A 41 -0.81 6.91 14.60
CA VAL A 41 -1.69 8.03 14.95
C VAL A 41 -1.59 8.32 16.45
N SER A 42 -2.04 9.51 16.87
CA SER A 42 -2.17 9.83 18.30
C SER A 42 -3.12 8.88 19.00
N SER A 43 -2.84 8.55 20.26
CA SER A 43 -3.58 7.53 21.04
C SER A 43 -5.05 7.86 21.30
N ASP A 44 -5.45 9.12 21.14
CA ASP A 44 -6.82 9.62 21.27
C ASP A 44 -7.56 9.71 19.92
N THR A 45 -6.95 9.25 18.83
CA THR A 45 -7.47 9.31 17.46
C THR A 45 -7.46 7.95 16.77
N TYR A 46 -7.93 7.92 15.53
CA TYR A 46 -7.91 6.74 14.67
C TYR A 46 -7.74 7.12 13.20
N LEU A 47 -7.19 6.19 12.42
CA LEU A 47 -7.13 6.26 10.96
C LEU A 47 -8.40 5.64 10.37
N ASN A 48 -8.98 6.29 9.37
CA ASN A 48 -10.14 5.74 8.65
C ASN A 48 -9.67 4.81 7.52
N GLY A 49 -10.15 3.56 7.53
CA GLY A 49 -10.15 2.71 6.35
C GLY A 49 -11.44 2.95 5.55
N ARG A 50 -11.30 3.17 4.24
CA ARG A 50 -12.36 3.63 3.34
C ARG A 50 -12.57 2.69 2.17
N HIS A 51 -13.75 2.74 1.57
CA HIS A 51 -14.07 1.89 0.42
C HIS A 51 -13.21 2.19 -0.82
N ASN A 52 -12.93 3.47 -1.10
CA ASN A 52 -12.10 3.94 -2.21
C ASN A 52 -10.95 4.84 -1.71
N PRO A 53 -9.85 5.00 -2.48
CA PRO A 53 -8.69 5.83 -2.14
C PRO A 53 -8.98 7.35 -2.27
N GLN A 54 -9.96 7.85 -1.53
CA GLN A 54 -10.32 9.27 -1.50
C GLN A 54 -10.97 9.70 -0.19
N LYS A 55 -10.83 10.98 0.15
CA LYS A 55 -11.19 11.52 1.48
C LYS A 55 -12.69 11.51 1.78
N ASP A 56 -13.54 11.56 0.76
CA ASP A 56 -14.99 11.59 0.85
C ASP A 56 -15.65 10.22 0.67
N SER A 57 -14.86 9.17 0.41
CA SER A 57 -15.38 7.79 0.35
C SER A 57 -15.93 7.33 1.70
N THR A 58 -16.93 6.44 1.66
CA THR A 58 -17.47 5.74 2.83
C THR A 58 -16.35 5.17 3.70
N VAL A 59 -16.47 5.36 5.01
CA VAL A 59 -15.57 4.77 6.02
C VAL A 59 -16.10 3.38 6.35
N GLU A 60 -15.29 2.36 6.14
CA GLU A 60 -15.61 0.95 6.37
C GLU A 60 -15.05 0.44 7.70
N MET A 61 -13.97 1.07 8.20
CA MET A 61 -13.30 0.66 9.44
C MET A 61 -12.53 1.80 10.10
N ARG A 62 -12.21 1.61 11.37
CA ARG A 62 -11.32 2.47 12.15
C ARG A 62 -10.11 1.66 12.60
N LEU A 63 -8.92 2.22 12.38
CA LEU A 63 -7.65 1.61 12.74
C LEU A 63 -6.99 2.47 13.81
N TYR A 64 -6.56 1.85 14.89
CA TYR A 64 -5.98 2.48 16.06
C TYR A 64 -4.45 2.43 16.01
N SER A 65 -3.82 3.28 16.83
CA SER A 65 -2.36 3.31 16.92
C SER A 65 -1.80 1.93 17.27
N GLY A 66 -0.86 1.45 16.47
CA GLY A 66 -0.22 0.14 16.63
C GLY A 66 -0.96 -1.02 15.97
N ASP A 67 -2.16 -0.81 15.40
CA ASP A 67 -2.83 -1.84 14.62
C ASP A 67 -1.93 -2.27 13.45
N ALA A 68 -1.75 -3.58 13.30
CA ALA A 68 -1.05 -4.16 12.16
C ALA A 68 -2.01 -4.26 10.97
N VAL A 69 -1.54 -3.84 9.79
CA VAL A 69 -2.26 -3.92 8.52
C VAL A 69 -1.35 -4.52 7.45
N ASP A 70 -1.91 -5.36 6.60
CA ASP A 70 -1.18 -5.91 5.47
C ASP A 70 -1.42 -5.03 4.25
N VAL A 71 -0.40 -4.27 3.85
CA VAL A 71 -0.45 -3.39 2.68
C VAL A 71 -0.31 -4.23 1.42
N ILE A 72 -1.31 -4.14 0.54
CA ILE A 72 -1.37 -4.91 -0.71
C ILE A 72 -0.87 -4.06 -1.88
N THR A 73 -1.29 -2.79 -1.96
CA THR A 73 -0.82 -1.84 -2.98
C THR A 73 -0.81 -0.42 -2.43
N VAL A 74 -0.03 0.46 -3.06
CA VAL A 74 0.01 1.89 -2.76
C VAL A 74 -0.17 2.69 -4.04
N GLU A 75 -1.18 3.54 -4.06
CA GLU A 75 -1.52 4.38 -5.21
C GLU A 75 -1.89 5.79 -4.74
N ASN A 76 -1.23 6.80 -5.30
CA ASN A 76 -1.60 8.21 -5.10
C ASN A 76 -1.75 8.63 -3.61
N GLY A 77 -0.90 8.11 -2.72
CA GLY A 77 -0.94 8.43 -1.29
C GLY A 77 -1.94 7.60 -0.47
N TRP A 78 -2.54 6.57 -1.06
CA TRP A 78 -3.43 5.62 -0.39
C TRP A 78 -2.85 4.22 -0.44
N ALA A 79 -2.94 3.50 0.68
CA ALA A 79 -2.66 2.08 0.76
C ALA A 79 -3.97 1.31 0.72
N GLU A 80 -4.06 0.32 -0.15
CA GLU A 80 -5.04 -0.75 -0.02
C GLU A 80 -4.50 -1.75 0.98
N ILE A 81 -5.28 -2.03 2.01
CA ILE A 81 -4.91 -2.88 3.12
C ILE A 81 -5.89 -4.03 3.26
N GLU A 82 -5.38 -5.15 3.78
CA GLU A 82 -6.17 -6.23 4.33
C GLU A 82 -6.21 -6.12 5.86
N GLY A 83 -7.40 -6.24 6.46
CA GLY A 83 -7.57 -6.23 7.92
C GLY A 83 -9.02 -6.05 8.40
N GLY A 84 -9.34 -6.61 9.57
CA GLY A 84 -10.62 -6.44 10.26
C GLY A 84 -11.83 -7.19 9.66
N GLU A 85 -13.04 -6.87 10.10
CA GLU A 85 -14.30 -7.55 9.72
C GLU A 85 -14.74 -7.29 8.26
N ALA A 86 -14.19 -6.28 7.58
CA ALA A 86 -14.60 -5.83 6.25
C ALA A 86 -13.77 -6.41 5.08
N GLY A 87 -12.73 -7.23 5.38
CA GLY A 87 -11.81 -7.77 4.37
C GLY A 87 -10.75 -6.74 3.95
N THR A 88 -11.08 -5.87 3.00
CA THR A 88 -10.15 -4.89 2.41
C THR A 88 -10.66 -3.45 2.52
N ALA A 89 -9.76 -2.49 2.74
CA ALA A 89 -10.07 -1.06 2.72
C ALA A 89 -8.87 -0.22 2.27
N TRP A 90 -9.10 1.06 2.02
CA TRP A 90 -8.08 2.05 1.67
C TRP A 90 -7.83 3.01 2.82
N CYS A 91 -6.58 3.21 3.20
CA CYS A 91 -6.19 4.19 4.22
C CYS A 91 -5.08 5.11 3.68
N CYS A 92 -4.87 6.26 4.33
CA CYS A 92 -3.83 7.18 3.91
C CYS A 92 -2.46 6.64 4.35
N ILE A 93 -1.56 6.46 3.39
CA ILE A 93 -0.24 5.83 3.60
C ILE A 93 0.64 6.64 4.56
N ASP A 94 0.40 7.95 4.68
CA ASP A 94 1.13 8.85 5.57
C ASP A 94 1.00 8.48 7.05
N TYR A 95 0.06 7.61 7.41
CA TYR A 95 -0.14 7.13 8.77
C TYR A 95 0.34 5.70 8.98
N LEU A 96 1.10 5.13 8.04
CA LEU A 96 1.68 3.79 8.16
C LEU A 96 3.21 3.85 8.29
N ALA A 97 3.78 2.89 9.01
CA ALA A 97 5.22 2.64 9.07
C ALA A 97 5.53 1.15 9.27
N SER A 98 6.75 0.72 8.93
CA SER A 98 7.21 -0.66 9.08
C SER A 98 7.69 -1.02 10.49
N TYR A 99 7.54 -0.10 11.45
CA TYR A 99 7.91 -0.24 12.86
C TYR A 99 6.73 0.16 13.75
N GLN A 100 6.71 -0.27 15.01
CA GLN A 100 5.59 0.04 15.91
C GLN A 100 5.67 1.48 16.46
N PRO A 101 4.53 2.09 16.84
CA PRO A 101 4.55 3.34 17.60
C PRO A 101 5.38 3.19 18.88
N GLY A 102 6.30 4.14 19.11
CA GLY A 102 7.23 4.10 20.24
C GLY A 102 8.58 3.45 19.93
N GLU A 103 8.72 2.77 18.80
CA GLU A 103 10.02 2.35 18.29
C GLU A 103 10.70 3.51 17.54
N ALA A 104 12.04 3.52 17.57
CA ALA A 104 12.81 4.49 16.81
C ALA A 104 12.67 4.24 15.30
N ALA A 105 12.47 5.32 14.54
CA ALA A 105 12.44 5.22 13.09
C ALA A 105 13.81 4.78 12.56
N PRO A 106 13.88 3.85 11.59
CA PRO A 106 15.12 3.51 10.90
C PRO A 106 15.77 4.74 10.26
N GLU A 107 17.00 5.05 10.65
CA GLU A 107 17.79 6.13 10.04
C GLU A 107 18.68 5.61 8.91
N TYR A 108 18.75 6.37 7.83
CA TYR A 108 19.59 6.09 6.67
C TYR A 108 20.44 7.31 6.34
N THR A 109 21.66 7.05 5.85
CA THR A 109 22.52 8.08 5.26
C THR A 109 22.29 8.11 3.75
N VAL A 110 22.13 9.31 3.19
CA VAL A 110 22.09 9.51 1.74
C VAL A 110 23.50 9.39 1.18
N VAL A 111 23.73 8.40 0.31
CA VAL A 111 25.02 8.15 -0.34
C VAL A 111 24.87 8.39 -1.84
N SER A 112 25.48 9.46 -2.35
CA SER A 112 25.40 9.82 -3.76
C SER A 112 26.54 10.74 -4.19
N ASN A 113 26.73 10.90 -5.51
CA ASN A 113 27.68 11.87 -6.08
C ASN A 113 27.10 13.29 -6.23
N GLY A 114 26.04 13.64 -5.49
CA GLY A 114 25.39 14.94 -5.63
C GLY A 114 24.11 15.09 -4.81
N ARG A 115 23.09 15.69 -5.43
CA ARG A 115 21.74 15.81 -4.83
C ARG A 115 20.85 14.66 -5.32
N VAL A 116 20.06 14.11 -4.42
CA VAL A 116 19.04 13.09 -4.71
C VAL A 116 17.67 13.74 -4.64
N ARG A 117 16.78 13.36 -5.57
CA ARG A 117 15.41 13.88 -5.64
C ARG A 117 14.54 13.19 -4.58
N VAL A 118 13.77 13.98 -3.86
CA VAL A 118 12.62 13.52 -3.09
C VAL A 118 11.38 13.76 -3.93
N ARG A 119 10.57 12.73 -4.15
CA ARG A 119 9.40 12.76 -5.05
C ARG A 119 8.08 12.63 -4.31
N THR A 120 6.99 13.10 -4.93
CA THR A 120 5.61 12.90 -4.42
C THR A 120 5.17 11.44 -4.44
N ALA A 121 5.70 10.66 -5.39
CA ALA A 121 5.50 9.22 -5.58
C ALA A 121 6.73 8.65 -6.32
N PRO A 122 6.94 7.33 -6.39
CA PRO A 122 8.01 6.71 -7.18
C PRO A 122 8.21 7.31 -8.58
N ASP A 123 7.11 7.51 -9.32
CA ASP A 123 7.05 8.09 -10.66
C ASP A 123 6.59 9.56 -10.66
N GLY A 124 6.37 10.13 -9.48
CA GLY A 124 5.82 11.48 -9.31
C GLY A 124 6.85 12.61 -9.44
N GLU A 125 6.33 13.83 -9.31
CA GLU A 125 7.11 15.06 -9.39
C GLU A 125 8.12 15.21 -8.25
N THR A 126 9.22 15.91 -8.53
CA THR A 126 10.23 16.25 -7.51
C THR A 126 9.72 17.37 -6.61
N VAL A 127 9.66 17.11 -5.29
CA VAL A 127 9.23 18.09 -4.28
C VAL A 127 10.40 18.83 -3.65
N ARG A 128 11.53 18.16 -3.47
CA ARG A 128 12.77 18.75 -2.92
C ARG A 128 13.98 17.88 -3.24
N TYR A 129 15.13 18.29 -2.71
CA TYR A 129 16.38 17.55 -2.81
C TYR A 129 16.98 17.28 -1.44
N VAL A 130 17.62 16.12 -1.28
CA VAL A 130 18.57 15.79 -0.21
C VAL A 130 19.98 15.72 -0.80
N SER A 131 21.00 15.91 0.02
CA SER A 131 22.41 15.90 -0.37
C SER A 131 23.13 14.67 0.18
N ASN A 132 24.25 14.31 -0.45
CA ASN A 132 25.15 13.31 0.10
C ASN A 132 25.55 13.62 1.55
N GLY A 133 25.43 12.63 2.43
CA GLY A 133 25.69 12.73 3.87
C GLY A 133 24.48 13.16 4.70
N ASP A 134 23.36 13.57 4.10
CA ASP A 134 22.14 13.86 4.85
C ASP A 134 21.62 12.58 5.52
N THR A 135 21.10 12.70 6.74
CA THR A 135 20.36 11.62 7.42
C THR A 135 18.86 11.77 7.15
N VAL A 136 18.20 10.66 6.85
CA VAL A 136 16.74 10.58 6.68
C VAL A 136 16.16 9.48 7.54
N GLU A 137 15.00 9.74 8.14
CA GLU A 137 14.17 8.73 8.80
C GLU A 137 13.26 8.08 7.76
N VAL A 138 13.32 6.76 7.66
CA VAL A 138 12.51 5.99 6.70
C VAL A 138 11.35 5.33 7.42
N ARG A 139 10.13 5.61 6.96
CA ARG A 139 8.91 5.01 7.50
C ARG A 139 8.69 3.59 6.99
N PHE A 140 8.91 3.38 5.70
CA PHE A 140 8.79 2.07 5.05
C PHE A 140 9.49 2.11 3.69
N VAL A 141 9.68 0.92 3.12
CA VAL A 141 10.21 0.72 1.76
C VAL A 141 9.22 -0.10 0.96
N ILE A 142 8.83 0.38 -0.22
CA ILE A 142 7.99 -0.35 -1.19
C ILE A 142 8.59 -0.18 -2.58
N GLY A 143 8.78 -1.29 -3.29
CA GLY A 143 9.19 -1.27 -4.70
C GLY A 143 10.50 -0.53 -4.98
N GLY A 144 11.48 -0.57 -4.07
CA GLY A 144 12.75 0.15 -4.20
C GLY A 144 12.67 1.65 -3.87
N TRP A 145 11.58 2.09 -3.24
CA TRP A 145 11.40 3.47 -2.79
C TRP A 145 11.17 3.51 -1.29
N ALA A 146 12.00 4.29 -0.60
CA ALA A 146 11.81 4.62 0.81
C ALA A 146 10.89 5.83 0.95
N TYR A 147 9.86 5.72 1.78
CA TYR A 147 9.03 6.87 2.18
C TYR A 147 9.59 7.51 3.45
N ILE A 148 9.82 8.82 3.41
CA ILE A 148 10.43 9.58 4.51
C ILE A 148 9.44 10.56 5.18
N GLY A 149 8.14 10.28 5.08
CA GLY A 149 7.07 11.09 5.69
C GLY A 149 6.65 12.34 4.91
N ASN A 150 7.48 12.84 3.99
CA ASN A 150 7.13 13.97 3.11
C ASN A 150 7.53 13.74 1.64
N GLY A 151 7.80 12.49 1.29
CA GLY A 151 8.11 12.07 -0.07
C GLY A 151 8.92 10.78 -0.13
N TYR A 152 9.25 10.40 -1.36
CA TYR A 152 9.90 9.14 -1.70
C TYR A 152 11.32 9.37 -2.21
N ILE A 153 12.25 8.53 -1.76
CA ILE A 153 13.66 8.49 -2.18
C ILE A 153 13.96 7.08 -2.69
N MET A 154 14.70 6.97 -3.80
CA MET A 154 15.12 5.68 -4.34
C MET A 154 16.14 5.03 -3.40
N THR A 155 15.94 3.75 -3.05
CA THR A 155 16.75 3.04 -2.05
C THR A 155 18.21 2.88 -2.45
N ASP A 156 18.53 2.93 -3.74
CA ASP A 156 19.91 2.87 -4.25
C ASP A 156 20.81 4.01 -3.74
N TYR A 157 20.22 5.07 -3.20
CA TYR A 157 20.93 6.19 -2.58
C TYR A 157 20.94 6.14 -1.06
N LEU A 158 20.46 5.06 -0.44
CA LEU A 158 20.31 4.97 1.01
C LEU A 158 21.13 3.81 1.56
N GLU A 159 21.95 4.11 2.55
CA GLU A 159 22.65 3.11 3.37
C GLU A 159 22.17 3.22 4.80
N VAL A 160 21.90 2.07 5.45
CA VAL A 160 21.52 2.03 6.87
C VAL A 160 22.59 2.74 7.68
N LYS A 161 22.19 3.71 8.51
CA LYS A 161 23.13 4.42 9.36
C LYS A 161 23.66 3.45 10.42
N GLN A 162 24.97 3.22 10.40
CA GLN A 162 25.65 2.46 11.45
C GLN A 162 25.88 3.38 12.64
N GLU A 163 25.54 2.92 13.84
CA GLU A 163 25.79 3.61 15.10
C GLU A 163 27.29 3.73 15.42
#